data_AF-A0A9R1RGC8-F1
#
_entry.id   AF-A0A9R1RGC8-F1
#
_cell.length_a   1.000
_cell.length_b   1.000
_cell.length_c   1.000
_cell.angle_alpha   90.00
_cell.angle_beta   90.00
_cell.angle_gamma   90.00
#
_symmetry.space_group_name_H-M   'P 1'
#
loop_
_entity.id
_entity.type
_entity.pdbx_description
1 polymer ?
#
loop_
_entity_poly.entity_id
_entity_poly.type
_entity_poly.pdbx_seq_one_letter_code
_entity_poly.pdbx_strand_id
1 'polypeptide(L)'
;MRQDLIRLCSAAEGLLEAHYSNMLTALDNPLDHLGRFPYFDNYINLSKLEHDLLAGHVAAPARVAFIGSGPLPFSSLFLAMYHLPDTRFDNYDRCSVANGRAMKLVGAADEGVRARMAFHTAEVADLTAELGAYDVVFLAALVGMTSEEKANTIAHLGKHMADGAVLVARSAHGARAFLYPVVELDDIGRGGFQVLAVHHPAGDEVFNSFIVARKQEHISTVGTIGCSWQHECIWTTIEGVADGEMSFK
;
A
#
# COMPACT_ATOMS: atom_id res chain seq x y z
N MET A 1 20.22 1.85 -18.67
CA MET A 1 19.29 1.13 -19.58
C MET A 1 17.96 0.80 -18.90
N ARG A 2 17.87 -0.11 -17.92
CA ARG A 2 16.58 -0.44 -17.26
C ARG A 2 15.92 0.76 -16.59
N GLN A 3 16.68 1.52 -15.79
CA GLN A 3 16.16 2.70 -15.10
C GLN A 3 15.67 3.78 -16.06
N ASP A 4 16.34 3.94 -17.21
CA ASP A 4 15.93 4.89 -18.25
C ASP A 4 14.61 4.46 -18.90
N LEU A 5 14.41 3.15 -19.08
CA LEU A 5 13.15 2.60 -19.59
C LEU A 5 11.99 2.81 -18.60
N ILE A 6 12.22 2.60 -17.31
CA ILE A 6 11.21 2.88 -16.26
C ILE A 6 10.85 4.37 -16.26
N ARG A 7 11.84 5.27 -16.36
CA ARG A 7 11.60 6.73 -16.45
C ARG A 7 10.82 7.11 -17.69
N LEU A 8 11.16 6.52 -18.84
CA LEU A 8 10.45 6.73 -20.09
C LEU A 8 9.01 6.22 -20.02
N CYS A 9 8.79 5.02 -19.47
CA CYS A 9 7.47 4.44 -19.24
C CYS A 9 6.63 5.35 -18.33
N SER A 10 7.21 5.79 -17.22
CA SER A 10 6.56 6.73 -16.28
C SER A 10 6.13 8.04 -16.94
N ALA A 11 7.01 8.65 -17.74
CA ALA A 11 6.69 9.85 -18.48
C ALA A 11 5.60 9.62 -19.55
N ALA A 12 5.67 8.49 -20.27
CA ALA A 12 4.69 8.14 -21.29
C ALA A 12 3.30 7.88 -20.69
N GLU A 13 3.21 7.12 -19.60
CA GLU A 13 1.96 6.87 -18.87
C GLU A 13 1.37 8.16 -18.32
N GLY A 14 2.18 9.01 -17.67
CA GLY A 14 1.71 10.30 -17.16
C GLY A 14 1.19 11.25 -18.26
N LEU A 15 1.83 11.26 -19.44
CA LEU A 15 1.36 12.03 -20.60
C LEU A 15 0.06 11.44 -21.18
N LEU A 16 -0.05 10.12 -21.27
CA LEU A 16 -1.24 9.43 -21.74
C LEU A 16 -2.43 9.73 -20.82
N GLU A 17 -2.27 9.54 -19.51
CA GLU A 17 -3.30 9.83 -18.52
C GLU A 17 -3.70 11.31 -18.52
N ALA A 18 -2.73 12.23 -18.62
CA ALA A 18 -2.99 13.65 -18.73
C ALA A 18 -3.81 14.00 -19.99
N HIS A 19 -3.45 13.42 -21.15
CA HIS A 19 -4.18 13.62 -22.39
C HIS A 19 -5.63 13.15 -22.27
N TYR A 20 -5.84 11.93 -21.77
CA TYR A 20 -7.18 11.36 -21.65
C TYR A 20 -8.02 12.07 -20.58
N SER A 21 -7.42 12.50 -19.46
CA SER A 21 -8.13 13.30 -18.46
C SER A 21 -8.64 14.62 -19.04
N ASN A 22 -7.82 15.32 -19.84
CA ASN A 22 -8.26 16.54 -20.52
C ASN A 22 -9.36 16.25 -21.58
N MET A 23 -9.18 15.19 -22.37
CA MET A 23 -10.12 14.81 -23.42
C MET A 23 -11.48 14.42 -22.83
N LEU A 24 -11.51 13.57 -21.80
CA LEU A 24 -12.73 13.14 -21.13
C LEU A 24 -13.47 14.32 -20.51
N THR A 25 -12.75 15.21 -19.80
CA THR A 25 -13.35 16.40 -19.16
C THR A 25 -13.76 17.51 -20.14
N ALA A 26 -13.55 17.32 -21.44
CA ALA A 26 -14.07 18.18 -22.49
C ALA A 26 -15.36 17.65 -23.12
N LEU A 27 -15.76 16.41 -22.80
CA LEU A 27 -17.02 15.81 -23.24
C LEU A 27 -18.14 16.13 -22.26
N ASP A 28 -19.37 16.12 -22.76
CA ASP A 28 -20.56 16.07 -21.90
C ASP A 28 -20.57 14.73 -21.15
N ASN A 29 -20.96 14.76 -19.87
CA ASN A 29 -20.93 13.59 -18.98
C ASN A 29 -19.62 12.76 -19.09
N PRO A 30 -18.47 13.32 -18.68
CA PRO A 30 -17.14 12.68 -18.84
C PRO A 30 -17.06 11.20 -18.44
N LEU A 31 -17.83 10.79 -17.44
CA LEU A 31 -17.83 9.42 -16.91
C LEU A 31 -18.53 8.39 -17.81
N ASP A 32 -19.41 8.82 -18.71
CA ASP A 32 -20.03 7.93 -19.72
C ASP A 32 -19.02 7.54 -20.82
N HIS A 33 -17.84 8.15 -20.81
CA HIS A 33 -16.83 8.03 -21.84
C HIS A 33 -15.50 7.42 -21.36
N LEU A 34 -15.43 6.94 -20.11
CA LEU A 34 -14.19 6.38 -19.54
C LEU A 34 -13.61 5.23 -20.39
N GLY A 35 -14.47 4.45 -21.07
CA GLY A 35 -14.09 3.39 -21.99
C GLY A 35 -13.27 3.82 -23.22
N ARG A 36 -13.11 5.14 -23.45
CA ARG A 36 -12.20 5.65 -24.49
C ARG A 36 -10.73 5.53 -24.10
N PHE A 37 -10.42 5.39 -22.81
CA PHE A 37 -9.04 5.20 -22.37
C PHE A 37 -8.51 3.83 -22.81
N PRO A 38 -7.33 3.73 -23.46
CA PRO A 38 -6.85 2.48 -24.03
C PRO A 38 -6.68 1.34 -23.03
N TYR A 39 -6.42 1.67 -21.77
CA TYR A 39 -6.27 0.70 -20.68
C TYR A 39 -7.49 0.67 -19.75
N PHE A 40 -8.68 1.06 -20.23
CA PHE A 40 -9.89 1.09 -19.40
C PHE A 40 -10.20 -0.28 -18.79
N ASP A 41 -10.27 -1.33 -19.61
CA ASP A 41 -10.54 -2.69 -19.14
C ASP A 41 -9.45 -3.17 -18.17
N ASN A 42 -8.19 -2.79 -18.40
CA ASN A 42 -7.10 -3.09 -17.48
C ASN A 42 -7.36 -2.46 -16.11
N TYR A 43 -7.79 -1.20 -16.05
CA TYR A 43 -8.08 -0.53 -14.78
C TYR A 43 -9.33 -1.09 -14.08
N ILE A 44 -10.36 -1.51 -14.82
CA ILE A 44 -11.52 -2.21 -14.26
C ILE A 44 -11.08 -3.53 -13.61
N ASN A 45 -10.35 -4.37 -14.35
CA ASN A 45 -9.86 -5.66 -13.84
C ASN A 45 -8.88 -5.48 -12.67
N LEU A 46 -8.00 -4.47 -12.76
CA LEU A 46 -7.06 -4.08 -11.72
C LEU A 46 -7.79 -3.69 -10.43
N SER A 47 -8.75 -2.76 -10.49
CA SER A 47 -9.47 -2.28 -9.31
C SER A 47 -10.27 -3.38 -8.63
N LYS A 48 -10.89 -4.27 -9.41
CA LYS A 48 -11.58 -5.46 -8.89
C LYS A 48 -10.60 -6.41 -8.19
N LEU A 49 -9.47 -6.71 -8.82
CA LEU A 49 -8.45 -7.58 -8.22
C LEU A 49 -7.89 -7.00 -6.92
N GLU A 50 -7.62 -5.69 -6.90
CA GLU A 50 -7.18 -4.97 -5.70
C GLU A 50 -8.21 -5.04 -4.58
N HIS A 51 -9.50 -4.87 -4.91
CA HIS A 51 -10.59 -5.06 -3.96
C HIS A 51 -10.64 -6.49 -3.42
N ASP A 52 -10.62 -7.51 -4.30
CA ASP A 52 -10.78 -8.91 -3.90
C ASP A 52 -9.61 -9.38 -3.02
N LEU A 53 -8.38 -8.93 -3.33
CA LEU A 53 -7.21 -9.17 -2.49
C LEU A 53 -7.32 -8.45 -1.13
N LEU A 54 -7.83 -7.23 -1.11
CA LEU A 54 -8.00 -6.46 0.12
C LEU A 54 -9.10 -7.04 1.02
N ALA A 55 -10.21 -7.50 0.44
CA ALA A 55 -11.37 -8.02 1.17
C ALA A 55 -11.04 -9.25 2.04
N GLY A 56 -10.00 -10.01 1.68
CA GLY A 56 -9.47 -11.11 2.49
C GLY A 56 -8.74 -10.67 3.77
N HIS A 57 -8.46 -9.38 3.93
CA HIS A 57 -7.62 -8.83 4.99
C HIS A 57 -8.21 -7.63 5.73
N VAL A 58 -9.09 -6.86 5.06
CA VAL A 58 -9.82 -5.71 5.60
C VAL A 58 -11.25 -5.75 5.06
N ALA A 59 -12.22 -6.02 5.93
CA ALA A 59 -13.60 -6.25 5.50
C ALA A 59 -14.31 -4.98 5.00
N ALA A 60 -14.06 -3.83 5.63
CA ALA A 60 -14.69 -2.55 5.28
C ALA A 60 -13.79 -1.38 5.69
N PRO A 61 -12.81 -0.99 4.85
CA PRO A 61 -11.95 0.15 5.17
C PRO A 61 -12.78 1.44 5.16
N ALA A 62 -12.71 2.23 6.22
CA ALA A 62 -13.38 3.52 6.30
C ALA A 62 -12.60 4.59 5.52
N ARG A 63 -11.27 4.54 5.57
CA ARG A 63 -10.38 5.52 4.93
C ARG A 63 -9.24 4.85 4.17
N VAL A 64 -9.10 5.22 2.91
CA VAL A 64 -8.07 4.71 2.00
C VAL A 64 -7.26 5.87 1.43
N ALA A 65 -5.94 5.77 1.47
CA ALA A 65 -5.05 6.68 0.75
C ALA A 65 -4.51 6.04 -0.54
N PHE A 66 -4.45 6.82 -1.62
CA PHE A 66 -3.76 6.45 -2.86
C PHE A 66 -2.58 7.38 -3.07
N ILE A 67 -1.36 6.84 -2.99
CA ILE A 67 -0.12 7.61 -3.18
C ILE A 67 0.37 7.41 -4.61
N GLY A 68 0.43 8.51 -5.36
CA GLY A 68 0.68 8.50 -6.81
C GLY A 68 -0.59 8.26 -7.61
N SER A 69 -1.66 9.01 -7.32
CA SER A 69 -2.97 8.85 -7.97
C SER A 69 -3.03 9.31 -9.42
N GLY A 70 -2.10 10.18 -9.85
CA GLY A 70 -2.02 10.67 -11.22
C GLY A 70 -3.17 11.60 -11.64
N PRO A 71 -3.13 12.11 -12.89
CA PRO A 71 -4.17 12.96 -13.45
C PRO A 71 -5.46 12.21 -13.84
N LEU A 72 -5.42 10.88 -13.83
CA LEU A 72 -6.51 9.98 -14.18
C LEU A 72 -6.70 8.93 -13.08
N PRO A 73 -7.40 9.25 -11.98
CA PRO A 73 -7.41 8.45 -10.75
C PRO A 73 -8.34 7.23 -10.84
N PHE A 74 -8.22 6.42 -11.90
CA PHE A 74 -9.14 5.32 -12.19
C PHE A 74 -9.22 4.27 -11.09
N SER A 75 -8.09 3.95 -10.46
CA SER A 75 -8.06 2.94 -9.38
C SER A 75 -8.99 3.33 -8.22
N SER A 76 -8.82 4.54 -7.68
CA SER A 76 -9.64 5.01 -6.56
C SER A 76 -11.06 5.34 -6.99
N LEU A 77 -11.26 5.83 -8.22
CA LEU A 77 -12.59 6.08 -8.78
C LEU A 77 -13.42 4.79 -8.92
N PHE A 78 -12.85 3.73 -9.51
CA PHE A 78 -13.55 2.46 -9.69
C PHE A 78 -13.78 1.72 -8.39
N LEU A 79 -12.83 1.79 -7.45
CA LEU A 79 -13.08 1.30 -6.09
C LEU A 79 -14.25 2.04 -5.44
N ALA A 80 -14.27 3.38 -5.51
CA ALA A 80 -15.35 4.18 -4.94
C ALA A 80 -16.72 3.90 -5.59
N MET A 81 -16.76 3.68 -6.91
CA MET A 81 -17.99 3.43 -7.66
C MET A 81 -18.55 2.02 -7.47
N TYR A 82 -17.69 1.00 -7.49
CA TYR A 82 -18.15 -0.38 -7.70
C TYR A 82 -17.90 -1.32 -6.53
N HIS A 83 -16.97 -0.98 -5.64
CA HIS A 83 -16.43 -1.95 -4.70
C HIS A 83 -16.49 -1.48 -3.24
N LEU A 84 -16.36 -0.18 -3.00
CA LEU A 84 -16.23 0.43 -1.68
C LEU A 84 -17.12 1.69 -1.58
N PRO A 85 -18.46 1.51 -1.55
CA PRO A 85 -19.41 2.63 -1.60
C PRO A 85 -19.40 3.50 -0.33
N ASP A 86 -18.95 2.95 0.81
CA ASP A 86 -18.94 3.66 2.10
C ASP A 86 -17.54 4.20 2.50
N THR A 87 -16.53 3.95 1.67
CA THR A 87 -15.13 4.33 1.95
C THR A 87 -14.82 5.74 1.47
N ARG A 88 -14.04 6.48 2.26
CA ARG A 88 -13.43 7.76 1.87
C ARG A 88 -12.05 7.54 1.25
N PHE A 89 -11.78 8.23 0.16
CA PHE A 89 -10.54 8.14 -0.60
C PHE A 89 -9.79 9.47 -0.56
N ASP A 90 -8.56 9.46 -0.07
CA ASP A 90 -7.63 10.58 -0.14
C ASP A 90 -6.54 10.25 -1.19
N ASN A 91 -6.54 11.00 -2.28
CA ASN A 91 -5.64 10.80 -3.42
C ASN A 91 -4.48 11.79 -3.33
N TYR A 92 -3.26 11.29 -3.36
CA TYR A 92 -2.04 12.08 -3.25
C TYR A 92 -1.25 12.02 -4.55
N ASP A 93 -0.84 13.19 -5.03
CA ASP A 93 0.12 13.34 -6.11
C ASP A 93 1.00 14.55 -5.85
N ARG A 94 2.29 14.47 -6.18
CA ARG A 94 3.22 15.60 -6.05
C ARG A 94 2.92 16.75 -7.02
N CYS A 95 2.24 16.45 -8.13
CA CYS A 95 1.95 17.39 -9.18
C CYS A 95 0.56 18.00 -8.99
N SER A 96 0.50 19.27 -8.60
CA SER A 96 -0.77 20.01 -8.45
C SER A 96 -1.59 20.04 -9.76
N VAL A 97 -0.92 20.05 -10.91
CA VAL A 97 -1.59 19.99 -12.23
C VAL A 97 -2.26 18.63 -12.44
N ALA A 98 -1.64 17.53 -11.99
CA ALA A 98 -2.25 16.21 -12.05
C ALA A 98 -3.51 16.16 -11.18
N ASN A 99 -3.40 16.61 -9.92
CA ASN A 99 -4.55 16.72 -9.02
C ASN A 99 -5.66 17.60 -9.59
N GLY A 100 -5.33 18.74 -10.22
CA GLY A 100 -6.30 19.61 -10.89
C GLY A 100 -7.12 18.89 -11.96
N ARG A 101 -6.47 18.05 -12.77
CA ARG A 101 -7.13 17.24 -13.80
C ARG A 101 -8.02 16.15 -13.18
N ALA A 102 -7.48 15.44 -12.19
CA ALA A 102 -8.19 14.40 -11.47
C ALA A 102 -9.47 14.92 -10.78
N MET A 103 -9.37 16.07 -10.09
CA MET A 103 -10.50 16.77 -9.46
C MET A 103 -11.55 17.17 -10.49
N LYS A 104 -11.15 17.66 -11.67
CA LYS A 104 -12.11 18.04 -12.72
C LYS A 104 -12.88 16.83 -13.25
N LEU A 105 -12.22 15.69 -13.42
CA LEU A 105 -12.86 14.44 -13.85
C LEU A 105 -13.84 13.92 -12.78
N VAL A 106 -13.39 13.80 -11.53
CA VAL A 106 -14.24 13.32 -10.43
C VAL A 106 -15.35 14.31 -10.08
N GLY A 107 -15.16 15.60 -10.36
CA GLY A 107 -16.20 16.63 -10.21
C GLY A 107 -17.46 16.36 -11.05
N ALA A 108 -17.32 15.58 -12.13
CA ALA A 108 -18.43 15.13 -12.97
C ALA A 108 -19.12 13.84 -12.46
N ALA A 109 -18.67 13.26 -11.35
CA ALA A 109 -19.33 12.13 -10.69
C ALA A 109 -20.61 12.55 -9.96
N ASP A 110 -21.43 11.55 -9.64
CA ASP A 110 -22.54 11.74 -8.72
C ASP A 110 -22.05 12.21 -7.35
N GLU A 111 -22.94 12.87 -6.61
CA GLU A 111 -22.60 13.44 -5.31
C GLU A 111 -22.08 12.39 -4.31
N GLY A 112 -22.58 11.16 -4.38
CA GLY A 112 -22.17 10.08 -3.48
C GLY A 112 -20.72 9.68 -3.67
N VAL A 113 -20.26 9.57 -4.92
CA VAL A 113 -18.84 9.32 -5.22
C VAL A 113 -18.00 10.57 -4.96
N ARG A 114 -18.43 11.74 -5.46
CA ARG A 114 -17.67 12.99 -5.36
C ARG A 114 -17.38 13.37 -3.90
N ALA A 115 -18.36 13.29 -3.01
CA ALA A 115 -18.21 13.69 -1.61
C ALA A 115 -17.19 12.84 -0.83
N ARG A 116 -16.88 11.63 -1.32
CA ARG A 116 -15.95 10.69 -0.69
C ARG A 116 -14.53 10.77 -1.24
N MET A 117 -14.28 11.54 -2.29
CA MET A 117 -12.97 11.63 -2.94
C MET A 117 -12.32 13.00 -2.69
N ALA A 118 -11.15 12.99 -2.05
CA ALA A 118 -10.30 14.16 -1.86
C ALA A 118 -8.99 14.02 -2.63
N PHE A 119 -8.38 15.16 -2.99
CA PHE A 119 -7.13 15.24 -3.74
C PHE A 119 -6.17 16.20 -3.06
N HIS A 120 -4.93 15.75 -2.87
CA HIS A 120 -3.92 16.44 -2.07
C HIS A 120 -2.62 16.54 -2.86
N THR A 121 -2.04 17.74 -2.90
CA THR A 121 -0.73 17.93 -3.50
C THR A 121 0.34 17.77 -2.45
N ALA A 122 1.04 16.63 -2.45
CA ALA A 122 2.11 16.34 -1.50
C ALA A 122 3.05 15.27 -2.05
N GLU A 123 4.31 15.33 -1.65
CA GLU A 123 5.27 14.23 -1.82
C GLU A 123 5.07 13.22 -0.70
N VAL A 124 5.29 11.93 -0.99
CA VAL A 124 5.13 10.87 0.01
C VAL A 124 6.01 11.06 1.25
N ALA A 125 7.20 11.63 1.06
CA ALA A 125 8.16 11.90 2.13
C ALA A 125 7.66 12.95 3.14
N ASP A 126 6.72 13.81 2.74
CA ASP A 126 6.15 14.85 3.59
C ASP A 126 4.94 14.35 4.40
N LEU A 127 4.34 13.22 3.99
CA LEU A 127 3.19 12.63 4.67
C LEU A 127 3.64 11.96 5.97
N THR A 128 3.15 12.41 7.12
CA THR A 128 3.57 11.86 8.42
C THR A 128 2.37 11.50 9.28
N ALA A 129 1.92 12.38 10.16
CA ALA A 129 0.84 12.11 11.10
C ALA A 129 -0.47 11.71 10.41
N GLU A 130 -0.73 12.22 9.20
CA GLU A 130 -1.92 11.86 8.42
C GLU A 130 -1.93 10.40 7.97
N LEU A 131 -0.77 9.76 7.81
CA LEU A 131 -0.72 8.34 7.40
C LEU A 131 -1.31 7.42 8.47
N GLY A 132 -1.32 7.87 9.73
CA GLY A 132 -1.95 7.16 10.85
C GLY A 132 -3.48 7.17 10.83
N ALA A 133 -4.12 7.90 9.90
CA ALA A 133 -5.58 7.98 9.78
C ALA A 133 -6.17 7.02 8.74
N TYR A 134 -5.34 6.24 8.04
CA TYR A 134 -5.78 5.36 6.96
C TYR A 134 -5.77 3.90 7.39
N ASP A 135 -6.87 3.20 7.10
CA ASP A 135 -6.96 1.75 7.27
C ASP A 135 -6.12 1.04 6.20
N VAL A 136 -6.06 1.65 5.01
CA VAL A 136 -5.35 1.12 3.85
C VAL A 136 -4.62 2.22 3.10
N VAL A 137 -3.36 1.95 2.72
CA VAL A 137 -2.57 2.82 1.85
C VAL A 137 -2.21 2.03 0.59
N PHE A 138 -2.62 2.53 -0.57
CA PHE A 138 -2.19 2.06 -1.87
C PHE A 138 -0.94 2.84 -2.32
N LEU A 139 0.13 2.12 -2.65
CA LEU A 139 1.34 2.68 -3.22
C LEU A 139 1.41 2.36 -4.71
N ALA A 140 1.24 3.37 -5.56
CA ALA A 140 1.30 3.20 -7.00
C ALA A 140 2.65 2.68 -7.49
N ALA A 141 2.67 2.07 -8.67
CA ALA A 141 3.85 1.37 -9.20
C ALA A 141 5.04 2.32 -9.39
N LEU A 142 4.77 3.54 -9.88
CA LEU A 142 5.78 4.51 -10.30
C LEU A 142 6.20 5.52 -9.21
N VAL A 143 5.69 5.38 -7.99
CA VAL A 143 6.23 6.10 -6.82
C VAL A 143 7.48 5.37 -6.34
N GLY A 144 8.61 6.08 -6.27
CA GLY A 144 9.94 5.50 -6.04
C GLY A 144 10.42 4.70 -7.24
N MET A 145 11.01 5.39 -8.23
CA MET A 145 11.33 4.81 -9.54
C MET A 145 12.60 3.96 -9.53
N THR A 146 13.39 4.05 -8.45
CA THR A 146 14.50 3.15 -8.17
C THR A 146 14.15 2.20 -7.04
N SER A 147 14.82 1.05 -6.96
CA SER A 147 14.65 0.13 -5.83
C SER A 147 14.94 0.81 -4.49
N GLU A 148 15.96 1.69 -4.43
CA GLU A 148 16.29 2.44 -3.22
C GLU A 148 15.21 3.46 -2.85
N GLU A 149 14.72 4.26 -3.80
CA GLU A 149 13.63 5.22 -3.56
C GLU A 149 12.35 4.50 -3.12
N LYS A 150 12.06 3.33 -3.72
CA LYS A 150 10.91 2.49 -3.37
C LYS A 150 11.04 1.95 -1.94
N ALA A 151 12.21 1.41 -1.59
CA ALA A 151 12.49 0.92 -0.25
C ALA A 151 12.40 2.03 0.81
N ASN A 152 12.95 3.22 0.50
CA ASN A 152 12.84 4.40 1.36
C ASN A 152 11.39 4.85 1.55
N THR A 153 10.59 4.81 0.47
CA THR A 153 9.16 5.10 0.53
C THR A 153 8.43 4.10 1.43
N ILE A 154 8.69 2.80 1.27
CA ILE A 154 8.08 1.75 2.10
C ILE A 154 8.48 1.92 3.57
N ALA A 155 9.76 2.18 3.86
CA ALA A 155 10.23 2.43 5.22
C ALA A 155 9.55 3.67 5.84
N HIS A 156 9.35 4.72 5.05
CA HIS A 156 8.64 5.92 5.49
C HIS A 156 7.17 5.63 5.81
N LEU A 157 6.46 4.91 4.95
CA LEU A 157 5.09 4.45 5.23
C LEU A 157 5.04 3.60 6.49
N GLY A 158 6.00 2.70 6.65
CA GLY A 158 6.18 1.88 7.84
C GLY A 158 6.35 2.67 9.13
N LYS A 159 7.00 3.82 9.07
CA LYS A 159 7.19 4.67 10.25
C LYS A 159 5.91 5.39 10.68
N HIS A 160 4.99 5.65 9.74
CA HIS A 160 3.93 6.64 9.91
C HIS A 160 2.50 6.08 9.79
N MET A 161 2.31 4.92 9.17
CA MET A 161 1.02 4.23 9.15
C MET A 161 0.64 3.69 10.53
N ALA A 162 -0.66 3.61 10.79
CA ALA A 162 -1.18 3.02 12.02
C ALA A 162 -0.84 1.53 12.12
N ASP A 163 -0.62 1.06 13.34
CA ASP A 163 -0.43 -0.37 13.60
C ASP A 163 -1.68 -1.15 13.16
N GLY A 164 -1.47 -2.28 12.49
CA GLY A 164 -2.55 -3.09 11.91
C GLY A 164 -3.09 -2.58 10.57
N ALA A 165 -2.76 -1.35 10.13
CA ALA A 165 -3.15 -0.84 8.81
C ALA A 165 -2.49 -1.64 7.68
N VAL A 166 -3.11 -1.61 6.49
CA VAL A 166 -2.68 -2.42 5.34
C VAL A 166 -2.04 -1.56 4.26
N LEU A 167 -0.85 -1.95 3.82
CA LEU A 167 -0.20 -1.45 2.63
C LEU A 167 -0.52 -2.37 1.45
N VAL A 168 -1.03 -1.78 0.36
CA VAL A 168 -1.15 -2.45 -0.94
C VAL A 168 -0.13 -1.81 -1.89
N ALA A 169 0.99 -2.48 -2.11
CA ALA A 169 2.06 -1.99 -2.96
C ALA A 169 1.98 -2.60 -4.36
N ARG A 170 1.89 -1.74 -5.38
CA ARG A 170 2.06 -2.16 -6.78
C ARG A 170 3.54 -2.38 -7.08
N SER A 171 3.82 -3.53 -7.65
CA SER A 171 5.14 -4.06 -8.00
C SER A 171 5.11 -4.60 -9.44
N ALA A 172 6.16 -5.32 -9.84
CA ALA A 172 6.22 -6.04 -11.10
C ALA A 172 6.92 -7.39 -10.95
N HIS A 173 6.68 -8.27 -11.92
CA HIS A 173 7.25 -9.61 -11.97
C HIS A 173 7.58 -10.01 -13.41
N GLY A 174 8.62 -10.84 -13.57
CA GLY A 174 9.08 -11.31 -14.88
C GLY A 174 9.47 -10.15 -15.81
N ALA A 175 9.08 -10.23 -17.08
CA ALA A 175 9.41 -9.20 -18.09
C ALA A 175 8.82 -7.82 -17.76
N ARG A 176 7.75 -7.74 -16.96
CA ARG A 176 7.15 -6.45 -16.57
C ARG A 176 8.07 -5.62 -15.66
N ALA A 177 9.08 -6.25 -15.05
CA ALA A 177 10.12 -5.58 -14.27
C ALA A 177 11.01 -4.65 -15.12
N PHE A 178 10.96 -4.74 -16.46
CA PHE A 178 11.60 -3.76 -17.34
C PHE A 178 10.86 -2.40 -17.37
N LEU A 179 9.56 -2.39 -17.11
CA LEU A 179 8.70 -1.21 -17.20
C LEU A 179 8.40 -0.58 -15.83
N TYR A 180 8.33 -1.39 -14.77
CA TYR A 180 8.02 -0.92 -13.43
C TYR A 180 9.10 -1.32 -12.40
N PRO A 181 9.25 -0.53 -11.32
CA PRO A 181 10.03 -0.92 -10.16
C PRO A 181 9.50 -2.23 -9.56
N VAL A 182 10.43 -3.09 -9.15
CA VAL A 182 10.10 -4.30 -8.38
C VAL A 182 10.24 -3.93 -6.91
N VAL A 183 9.23 -4.29 -6.14
CA VAL A 183 9.24 -4.20 -4.68
C VAL A 183 9.76 -5.53 -4.14
N GLU A 184 10.89 -5.48 -3.45
CA GLU A 184 11.48 -6.65 -2.78
C GLU A 184 10.74 -6.94 -1.46
N LEU A 185 10.49 -8.21 -1.17
CA LEU A 185 9.79 -8.59 0.07
C LEU A 185 10.60 -8.27 1.32
N ASP A 186 11.93 -8.28 1.21
CA ASP A 186 12.82 -7.88 2.30
C ASP A 186 12.66 -6.40 2.66
N ASP A 187 12.42 -5.52 1.67
CA ASP A 187 12.17 -4.10 1.92
C ASP A 187 10.81 -3.87 2.59
N ILE A 188 9.80 -4.70 2.30
CA ILE A 188 8.52 -4.72 3.01
C ILE A 188 8.73 -5.10 4.48
N GLY A 189 9.50 -6.16 4.75
CA GLY A 189 9.82 -6.60 6.10
C GLY A 189 10.64 -5.56 6.88
N ARG A 190 11.67 -4.99 6.26
CA ARG A 190 12.50 -3.91 6.84
C ARG A 190 11.70 -2.63 7.09
N GLY A 191 10.67 -2.38 6.28
CA GLY A 191 9.70 -1.31 6.49
C GLY A 191 8.73 -1.57 7.64
N GLY A 192 8.84 -2.68 8.38
CA GLY A 192 7.96 -2.97 9.51
C GLY A 192 6.59 -3.53 9.11
N PHE A 193 6.49 -4.15 7.94
CA PHE A 193 5.27 -4.81 7.48
C PHE A 193 5.43 -6.33 7.43
N GLN A 194 4.34 -7.04 7.74
CA GLN A 194 4.21 -8.46 7.47
C GLN A 194 3.49 -8.67 6.14
N VAL A 195 4.14 -9.35 5.21
CA VAL A 195 3.52 -9.75 3.94
C VAL A 195 2.38 -10.73 4.22
N LEU A 196 1.17 -10.39 3.76
CA LEU A 196 -0.02 -11.24 3.84
C LEU A 196 -0.25 -12.02 2.55
N ALA A 197 -0.06 -11.36 1.41
CA ALA A 197 -0.26 -11.95 0.09
C ALA A 197 0.66 -11.28 -0.95
N VAL A 198 1.08 -12.09 -1.92
CA VAL A 198 1.76 -11.62 -3.15
C VAL A 198 1.00 -12.19 -4.33
N HIS A 199 0.63 -11.32 -5.27
CA HIS A 199 -0.13 -11.72 -6.44
C HIS A 199 0.55 -11.24 -7.73
N HIS A 200 0.78 -12.17 -8.65
CA HIS A 200 1.34 -11.93 -9.97
C HIS A 200 0.31 -12.32 -11.04
N PRO A 201 -0.38 -11.37 -11.67
CA PRO A 201 -1.32 -11.68 -12.73
C PRO A 201 -0.64 -12.44 -13.87
N ALA A 202 -1.24 -13.57 -14.25
CA ALA A 202 -0.70 -14.45 -15.29
C ALA A 202 -0.97 -13.91 -16.71
N GLY A 203 -2.07 -13.17 -16.91
CA GLY A 203 -2.50 -12.64 -18.21
C GLY A 203 -2.10 -11.19 -18.48
N ASP A 204 -2.58 -10.69 -19.61
CA ASP A 204 -2.34 -9.36 -20.20
C ASP A 204 -3.23 -8.27 -19.57
N GLU A 205 -4.26 -8.69 -18.83
CA GLU A 205 -5.32 -7.84 -18.31
C GLU A 205 -4.82 -6.91 -17.19
N VAL A 206 -3.83 -7.33 -16.41
CA VAL A 206 -3.27 -6.54 -15.31
C VAL A 206 -1.75 -6.63 -15.35
N PHE A 207 -1.08 -5.48 -15.51
CA PHE A 207 0.37 -5.43 -15.63
C PHE A 207 1.10 -5.44 -14.29
N ASN A 208 0.55 -4.75 -13.28
CA ASN A 208 1.20 -4.68 -11.98
C ASN A 208 1.05 -6.00 -11.21
N SER A 209 2.07 -6.33 -10.43
CA SER A 209 1.95 -7.29 -9.33
C SER A 209 1.55 -6.56 -8.06
N PHE A 210 1.02 -7.28 -7.07
CA PHE A 210 0.55 -6.70 -5.81
C PHE A 210 1.20 -7.39 -4.64
N ILE A 211 1.56 -6.60 -3.64
CA ILE A 211 1.94 -7.08 -2.32
C ILE A 211 0.95 -6.46 -1.34
N VAL A 212 0.22 -7.29 -0.62
CA VAL A 212 -0.61 -6.87 0.50
C VAL A 212 0.17 -7.15 1.77
N ALA A 213 0.40 -6.14 2.59
CA ALA A 213 1.19 -6.25 3.81
C ALA A 213 0.56 -5.49 4.97
N ARG A 214 0.63 -6.03 6.18
CA ARG A 214 0.08 -5.42 7.39
C ARG A 214 1.17 -4.75 8.19
N LYS A 215 0.95 -3.51 8.60
CA LYS A 215 1.84 -2.82 9.53
C LYS A 215 1.90 -3.59 10.85
N GLN A 216 3.09 -4.02 11.24
CA GLN A 216 3.33 -4.72 12.50
C GLN A 216 3.26 -3.75 13.66
N GLU A 217 2.73 -4.18 14.80
CA GLU A 217 2.74 -3.39 16.03
C GLU A 217 4.18 -3.02 16.40
N HIS A 218 4.38 -1.74 16.74
CA HIS A 218 5.67 -1.33 17.27
C HIS A 218 5.75 -1.88 18.70
N ILE A 219 6.35 -3.06 18.87
CA ILE A 219 6.73 -3.55 20.22
C ILE A 219 7.79 -2.59 20.73
N SER A 220 7.34 -1.56 21.44
CA SER A 220 8.21 -0.76 22.27
C SER A 220 8.62 -1.68 23.41
N THR A 221 9.86 -2.13 23.40
CA THR A 221 10.49 -2.82 24.53
C THR A 221 10.58 -1.82 25.69
N VAL A 222 9.46 -1.58 26.36
CA VAL A 222 9.42 -0.87 27.63
C VAL A 222 9.68 -1.91 28.71
N GLY A 223 10.84 -1.80 29.34
CA GLY A 223 11.09 -2.37 30.66
C GLY A 223 11.85 -3.68 30.66
N THR A 224 13.15 -3.56 30.84
CA THR A 224 14.02 -4.51 31.55
C THR A 224 13.24 -5.32 32.58
N ILE A 225 13.03 -6.63 32.35
CA ILE A 225 12.86 -7.55 33.47
C ILE A 225 14.21 -7.58 34.15
N GLY A 226 14.29 -6.93 35.32
CA GLY A 226 15.46 -6.90 36.17
C GLY A 226 15.96 -8.32 36.39
N CYS A 227 17.13 -8.59 35.85
CA CYS A 227 17.92 -9.76 36.16
C CYS A 227 18.43 -9.59 37.60
N SER A 228 17.67 -10.03 38.60
CA SER A 228 18.15 -10.12 39.98
C SER A 228 18.86 -11.45 40.20
N TRP A 229 20.05 -11.62 39.63
CA TRP A 229 21.02 -12.58 40.19
C TRP A 229 21.77 -11.88 41.32
N GLN A 230 21.15 -11.86 42.50
CA GLN A 230 21.93 -11.71 43.72
C GLN A 230 22.56 -13.07 44.03
N HIS A 231 23.89 -13.09 43.97
CA HIS A 231 24.69 -14.14 44.57
C HIS A 231 24.47 -14.13 46.08
N GLU A 232 23.90 -15.21 46.61
CA GLU A 232 24.21 -15.65 47.98
C GLU A 232 24.57 -17.14 47.92
N CYS A 233 25.88 -17.38 47.97
CA CYS A 233 26.44 -18.68 48.32
C CYS A 233 26.05 -18.98 49.76
N ILE A 234 25.08 -19.86 49.97
CA ILE A 234 24.87 -20.51 51.26
C ILE A 234 25.33 -21.96 51.11
N TRP A 235 26.52 -22.22 51.64
CA TRP A 235 26.93 -23.55 52.04
C TRP A 235 26.06 -23.96 53.22
N THR A 236 25.28 -25.03 53.08
CA THR A 236 24.79 -25.76 54.25
C THR A 236 24.94 -27.24 54.00
N THR A 237 25.98 -27.77 54.62
CA THR A 237 26.21 -29.19 54.89
C THR A 237 25.02 -29.72 55.69
N ILE A 238 24.36 -30.76 55.20
CA ILE A 238 23.55 -31.65 56.06
C ILE A 238 24.08 -33.06 55.85
N GLU A 239 24.88 -33.50 56.82
CA GLU A 239 25.18 -34.91 57.05
C GLU A 239 24.00 -35.59 57.74
N GLY A 240 23.64 -36.78 57.24
CA GLY A 240 23.23 -37.95 58.03
C GLY A 240 21.83 -37.97 58.66
N VAL A 241 20.98 -38.92 58.25
CA VAL A 241 20.89 -40.27 58.86
C VAL A 241 19.63 -41.01 58.34
N ALA A 242 19.89 -42.18 57.73
CA ALA A 242 19.22 -43.49 57.77
C ALA A 242 17.75 -43.73 57.32
N ASP A 243 17.68 -44.76 56.48
CA ASP A 243 16.72 -45.88 56.39
C ASP A 243 15.34 -45.69 55.74
N GLY A 244 15.06 -46.55 54.74
CA GLY A 244 13.68 -46.88 54.34
C GLY A 244 13.45 -47.33 52.89
N GLU A 245 13.87 -48.54 52.56
CA GLU A 245 13.26 -49.51 51.62
C GLU A 245 12.99 -49.23 50.12
N MET A 246 13.41 -50.24 49.34
CA MET A 246 13.13 -50.53 47.94
C MET A 246 11.65 -50.82 47.66
N SER A 247 11.17 -50.47 46.46
CA SER A 247 10.36 -51.37 45.62
C SER A 247 10.07 -50.74 44.25
N PHE A 248 10.54 -51.40 43.20
CA PHE A 248 10.12 -51.22 41.81
C PHE A 248 8.68 -51.73 41.58
N LYS A 249 7.90 -50.96 40.83
CA LYS A 249 6.98 -51.46 39.78
C LYS A 249 6.90 -50.44 38.66
#